data_AF-A0A8S9BQ31-F1
#
_entry.id   AF-A0A8S9BQ31-F1
#
_cell.length_a   1.000
_cell.length_b   1.000
_cell.length_c   1.000
_cell.angle_alpha   90.00
_cell.angle_beta   90.00
_cell.angle_gamma   90.00
#
_symmetry.space_group_name_H-M   'P 1'
#
loop_
_entity.id
_entity.type
_entity.pdbx_description
1 polymer ?
#
loop_
_entity_poly.entity_id
_entity_poly.type
_entity_poly.pdbx_seq_one_letter_code
_entity_poly.pdbx_strand_id
1 'polypeptide(L)'
;MRTTTFSTLAVLASSLLVKEVFAAPVQAREVYIDTDIVMVTEEVTVTELADGSYQTGAAVAIGTGTIDGTPVLYTESASATPAATPSTSSIAAPATTSSASSSSFSSQAIFIQKTPATHIHSAASSTPLPSTTSSSVVELPKTTSVASVVTPTTLSTKAASTTPKAVSTTSSAAPIVSSSPVSSSKKRGLAFNDASILSGFLSSSSQVSWAYNWGSTASGLSGLEYIPMLWGLGSDHTNGWSSAASSAIAAGAPALLGFNEPDYSGQANLSPSDAASGWKEYMQPFAGKAKLVSPAVTNGGSPMGLTWIENFISACSGCTIDRVAIHWYNGGDAAAFKSYVQQAYTAGGNRPLWITEFQASGSTDDQNSFLQEVMPFLDSSDMVEKYAYFMASDGILLSAGSALSQLGQTFAEFV
;
A
#
# COMPACT_ATOMS: atom_id res chain seq x y z
N MET A 1 34.14 45.66 -23.84
CA MET A 1 32.86 45.02 -24.22
C MET A 1 32.88 43.60 -23.67
N ARG A 2 32.03 43.31 -22.68
CA ARG A 2 31.81 41.94 -22.18
C ARG A 2 30.81 41.28 -23.13
N THR A 3 31.21 40.22 -23.80
CA THR A 3 30.33 39.42 -24.65
C THR A 3 29.88 38.23 -23.81
N THR A 4 28.62 38.23 -23.40
CA THR A 4 27.92 37.09 -22.82
C THR A 4 27.55 36.13 -23.95
N THR A 5 28.02 34.88 -23.89
CA THR A 5 27.57 33.78 -24.77
C THR A 5 26.70 32.82 -23.99
N PHE A 6 25.62 32.39 -24.64
CA PHE A 6 24.49 31.64 -24.11
C PHE A 6 24.85 30.18 -23.80
N SER A 7 24.19 29.63 -22.78
CA SER A 7 24.23 28.21 -22.39
C SER A 7 23.50 27.36 -23.42
N THR A 8 24.19 26.37 -23.98
CA THR A 8 23.64 25.43 -24.96
C THR A 8 22.93 24.28 -24.26
N LEU A 9 21.71 24.01 -24.72
CA LEU A 9 20.76 22.99 -24.32
C LEU A 9 21.37 21.57 -24.34
N ALA A 10 21.24 20.81 -23.25
CA ALA A 10 21.53 19.37 -23.24
C ALA A 10 20.26 18.57 -23.55
N VAL A 11 20.32 17.72 -24.58
CA VAL A 11 19.25 16.79 -24.97
C VAL A 11 19.36 15.53 -24.11
N LEU A 12 18.33 15.27 -23.30
CA LEU A 12 18.15 13.99 -22.61
C LEU A 12 17.66 12.94 -23.61
N ALA A 13 18.49 11.93 -23.87
CA ALA A 13 18.07 10.73 -24.60
C ALA A 13 17.80 9.61 -23.59
N SER A 14 16.54 9.19 -23.49
CA SER A 14 16.15 7.98 -22.76
C SER A 14 15.71 6.93 -23.78
N SER A 15 16.37 5.78 -23.83
CA SER A 15 15.95 4.65 -24.67
C SER A 15 15.23 3.61 -23.82
N LEU A 16 13.96 3.36 -24.10
CA LEU A 16 13.21 2.18 -23.62
C LEU A 16 13.12 1.15 -24.76
N LEU A 17 13.52 -0.09 -24.51
CA LEU A 17 13.12 -1.23 -25.33
C LEU A 17 12.09 -2.04 -24.55
N VAL A 18 10.89 -2.20 -25.12
CA VAL A 18 9.86 -3.13 -24.62
C VAL A 18 9.54 -4.10 -25.74
N LYS A 19 9.53 -5.40 -25.43
CA LYS A 19 9.15 -6.47 -26.35
C LYS A 19 8.00 -7.25 -25.71
N GLU A 20 6.82 -7.18 -26.31
CA GLU A 20 5.61 -7.83 -25.80
C GLU A 20 5.61 -9.34 -26.09
N VAL A 21 5.01 -10.13 -25.18
CA VAL A 21 4.41 -11.43 -25.49
C VAL A 21 3.18 -11.66 -24.60
N PHE A 22 2.07 -12.04 -25.24
CA PHE A 22 0.81 -12.43 -24.60
C PHE A 22 0.69 -13.95 -24.35
N ALA A 23 -0.13 -14.25 -23.33
CA ALA A 23 -1.06 -15.39 -23.16
C ALA A 23 -0.71 -16.49 -22.12
N ALA A 24 -1.68 -16.66 -21.22
CA ALA A 24 -1.83 -17.62 -20.11
C ALA A 24 -2.27 -19.03 -20.58
N PRO A 25 -2.78 -19.99 -19.74
CA PRO A 25 -2.74 -20.15 -18.27
C PRO A 25 -2.35 -21.58 -17.79
N VAL A 26 -1.77 -21.80 -16.59
CA VAL A 26 -1.97 -23.04 -15.79
C VAL A 26 -1.68 -22.80 -14.30
N GLN A 27 -2.58 -23.29 -13.43
CA GLN A 27 -2.51 -23.29 -11.96
C GLN A 27 -1.22 -23.92 -11.38
N ALA A 28 -0.38 -23.09 -10.77
CA ALA A 28 0.50 -23.38 -9.63
C ALA A 28 0.86 -22.02 -9.02
N ARG A 29 1.13 -21.91 -7.70
CA ARG A 29 1.50 -20.64 -7.07
C ARG A 29 2.71 -20.04 -7.81
N GLU A 30 2.49 -18.93 -8.49
CA GLU A 30 3.50 -18.26 -9.31
C GLU A 30 4.52 -17.60 -8.38
N VAL A 31 5.80 -17.93 -8.57
CA VAL A 31 6.92 -17.25 -7.91
C VAL A 31 7.32 -16.08 -8.79
N TYR A 32 7.16 -14.88 -8.25
CA TYR A 32 7.55 -13.64 -8.91
C TYR A 32 8.97 -13.28 -8.47
N ILE A 33 9.83 -12.94 -9.44
CA ILE A 33 11.09 -12.28 -9.12
C ILE A 33 10.82 -10.78 -9.18
N ASP A 34 11.05 -10.13 -8.05
CA ASP A 34 11.13 -8.69 -7.99
C ASP A 34 12.54 -8.27 -8.40
N THR A 35 12.65 -7.37 -9.37
CA THR A 35 13.94 -6.83 -9.81
C THR A 35 13.90 -5.32 -9.71
N ASP A 36 14.67 -4.79 -8.77
CA ASP A 36 14.90 -3.36 -8.66
C ASP A 36 15.72 -2.87 -9.85
N ILE A 37 15.17 -1.93 -10.62
CA ILE A 37 15.92 -1.25 -11.68
C ILE A 37 16.63 -0.07 -11.05
N VAL A 38 17.94 -0.21 -10.86
CA VAL A 38 18.80 0.89 -10.40
C VAL A 38 19.20 1.76 -11.58
N MET A 39 18.61 2.95 -11.65
CA MET A 39 18.99 3.99 -12.61
C MET A 39 20.11 4.85 -12.03
N VAL A 40 21.27 4.85 -12.68
CA VAL A 40 22.37 5.77 -12.35
C VAL A 40 22.33 6.93 -13.34
N THR A 41 22.13 8.14 -12.83
CA THR A 41 22.22 9.38 -13.62
C THR A 41 23.66 9.87 -13.56
N GLU A 42 24.31 9.95 -14.71
CA GLU A 42 25.67 10.46 -14.83
C GLU A 42 25.67 11.78 -15.61
N GLU A 43 26.46 12.74 -15.14
CA GLU A 43 26.74 13.98 -15.84
C GLU A 43 28.07 13.85 -16.58
N VAL A 44 28.10 14.34 -17.82
CA VAL A 44 29.30 14.36 -18.64
C VAL A 44 29.52 15.77 -19.15
N THR A 45 30.68 16.36 -18.84
CA THR A 45 31.06 17.68 -19.34
C THR A 45 31.70 17.56 -20.72
N VAL A 46 31.24 18.36 -21.68
CA VAL A 46 31.87 18.49 -23.01
C VAL A 46 32.49 19.88 -23.13
N THR A 47 33.77 19.94 -23.43
CA THR A 47 34.53 21.19 -23.58
C THR A 47 34.96 21.36 -25.03
N GLU A 48 34.63 22.49 -25.64
CA GLU A 48 35.15 22.87 -26.95
C GLU A 48 36.57 23.43 -26.80
N LEU A 49 37.49 22.87 -27.56
CA LEU A 49 38.89 23.27 -27.62
C LEU A 49 39.09 24.42 -28.61
N ALA A 50 40.20 25.14 -28.49
CA ALA A 50 40.46 26.35 -29.27
C ALA A 50 40.59 26.11 -30.79
N ASP A 51 40.76 24.86 -31.22
CA ASP A 51 40.79 24.45 -32.63
C ASP A 51 39.40 24.07 -33.18
N GLY A 52 38.34 24.21 -32.36
CA GLY A 52 36.96 23.87 -32.71
C GLY A 52 36.62 22.38 -32.53
N SER A 53 37.53 21.57 -32.00
CA SER A 53 37.24 20.18 -31.63
C SER A 53 36.59 20.09 -30.24
N TYR A 54 35.92 18.98 -29.94
CA TYR A 54 35.25 18.77 -28.65
C TYR A 54 35.95 17.66 -27.87
N GLN A 55 36.22 17.90 -26.58
CA GLN A 55 36.70 16.91 -25.64
C GLN A 55 35.61 16.58 -24.61
N THR A 56 35.34 15.31 -24.41
CA THR A 56 34.35 14.82 -23.44
C THR A 56 35.06 14.35 -22.17
N GLY A 57 34.64 14.85 -21.01
CA GLY A 57 35.15 14.45 -19.70
C GLY A 57 34.65 13.06 -19.27
N ALA A 58 35.17 12.56 -18.15
CA ALA A 58 34.66 11.32 -17.56
C ALA A 58 33.23 11.52 -17.02
N ALA A 59 32.40 10.50 -17.15
CA ALA A 59 31.06 10.51 -16.58
C ALA A 59 31.14 10.48 -15.04
N VAL A 60 30.39 11.37 -14.40
CA VAL A 60 30.31 11.45 -12.94
C VAL A 60 28.88 11.17 -12.51
N ALA A 61 28.67 10.15 -11.69
CA ALA A 61 27.36 9.85 -11.14
C ALA A 61 26.88 11.00 -10.24
N ILE A 62 25.74 11.60 -10.59
CA ILE A 62 25.13 12.73 -9.88
C ILE A 62 23.83 12.36 -9.16
N GLY A 63 23.33 11.14 -9.38
CA GLY A 63 22.18 10.62 -8.64
C GLY A 63 21.89 9.16 -8.98
N THR A 64 21.30 8.44 -8.03
CA THR A 64 20.80 7.08 -8.22
C THR A 64 19.33 7.03 -7.83
N GLY A 65 18.48 6.52 -8.71
CA GLY A 65 17.08 6.25 -8.42
C GLY A 65 16.80 4.77 -8.58
N THR A 66 16.02 4.19 -7.68
CA THR A 66 15.52 2.82 -7.82
C THR A 66 14.08 2.90 -8.29
N ILE A 67 13.77 2.16 -9.36
CA ILE A 67 12.40 1.95 -9.81
C ILE A 67 12.11 0.48 -9.59
N ASP A 68 11.07 0.20 -8.80
CA ASP A 68 10.62 -1.18 -8.59
C ASP A 68 10.18 -1.75 -9.94
N GLY A 69 10.81 -2.85 -10.34
CA GLY A 69 10.48 -3.51 -11.59
C GLY A 69 9.07 -4.08 -11.54
N THR A 70 8.43 -4.22 -12.70
CA THR A 70 7.19 -5.00 -12.74
C THR A 70 7.54 -6.47 -12.48
N PRO A 71 6.90 -7.14 -11.50
CA PRO A 71 7.19 -8.53 -11.18
C PRO A 71 7.06 -9.42 -12.42
N VAL A 72 8.12 -10.17 -12.76
CA VAL A 72 8.12 -11.07 -13.91
C VAL A 72 7.94 -12.50 -13.42
N LEU A 73 7.09 -13.26 -14.12
CA LEU A 73 6.90 -14.68 -13.85
C LEU A 73 8.22 -15.44 -14.05
N TYR A 74 8.70 -16.13 -13.02
CA TYR A 74 9.84 -17.02 -13.18
C TYR A 74 9.39 -18.38 -13.70
N THR A 75 9.62 -18.65 -14.99
CA THR A 75 9.49 -20.00 -15.54
C THR A 75 10.85 -20.69 -15.47
N GLU A 76 11.01 -21.63 -14.53
CA GLU A 76 12.17 -22.52 -14.51
C GLU A 76 12.21 -23.32 -15.82
N SER A 77 13.21 -23.06 -16.67
CA SER A 77 13.39 -23.86 -17.88
C SER A 77 13.85 -25.26 -17.49
N ALA A 78 13.10 -26.26 -17.95
CA ALA A 78 13.38 -27.68 -17.71
C ALA A 78 14.84 -28.04 -18.02
N SER A 79 15.46 -28.71 -17.06
CA SER A 79 16.84 -29.18 -17.05
C SER A 79 17.21 -29.98 -18.31
N ALA A 80 18.22 -29.51 -19.04
CA ALA A 80 18.97 -30.34 -19.98
C ALA A 80 20.22 -30.88 -19.28
N THR A 81 20.32 -32.20 -19.22
CA THR A 81 21.42 -33.01 -18.66
C THR A 81 22.79 -32.60 -19.22
N PRO A 82 23.86 -32.50 -18.40
CA PRO A 82 25.19 -32.19 -18.92
C PRO A 82 25.86 -33.42 -19.55
N ALA A 83 26.21 -33.30 -20.83
CA ALA A 83 27.13 -34.22 -21.51
C ALA A 83 28.59 -33.84 -21.23
N ALA A 84 29.45 -34.86 -21.23
CA ALA A 84 30.81 -34.91 -20.70
C ALA A 84 31.83 -33.86 -21.22
N THR A 85 32.79 -33.56 -20.33
CA THR A 85 34.09 -32.91 -20.60
C THR A 85 34.94 -33.62 -21.66
N PRO A 86 35.86 -32.86 -22.29
CA PRO A 86 37.24 -33.34 -22.32
C PRO A 86 38.27 -32.32 -21.82
N SER A 87 39.36 -32.93 -21.37
CA SER A 87 40.58 -32.49 -20.70
C SER A 87 41.41 -31.43 -21.45
N THR A 88 42.22 -30.65 -20.73
CA THR A 88 43.69 -30.61 -20.96
C THR A 88 44.45 -29.86 -19.85
N SER A 89 45.65 -30.36 -19.63
CA SER A 89 46.59 -30.14 -18.52
C SER A 89 47.51 -28.93 -18.70
N SER A 90 48.09 -28.40 -17.62
CA SER A 90 49.57 -28.40 -17.41
C SER A 90 50.05 -27.66 -16.14
N ILE A 91 50.81 -28.40 -15.30
CA ILE A 91 52.17 -28.13 -14.73
C ILE A 91 52.36 -26.80 -13.96
N ALA A 92 52.44 -26.74 -12.62
CA ALA A 92 53.46 -27.16 -11.60
C ALA A 92 54.33 -25.98 -11.04
N ALA A 93 54.59 -26.07 -9.73
CA ALA A 93 55.06 -25.09 -8.71
C ALA A 93 56.57 -24.70 -8.78
N PRO A 94 57.28 -24.12 -7.75
CA PRO A 94 56.92 -23.68 -6.37
C PRO A 94 57.65 -22.40 -5.79
N ALA A 95 57.37 -22.08 -4.51
CA ALA A 95 58.31 -21.68 -3.42
C ALA A 95 58.26 -20.26 -2.78
N THR A 96 57.75 -20.23 -1.54
CA THR A 96 58.30 -19.71 -0.24
C THR A 96 58.78 -18.26 0.02
N THR A 97 58.34 -17.80 1.21
CA THR A 97 59.01 -17.04 2.31
C THR A 97 58.94 -15.51 2.46
N SER A 98 58.63 -15.16 3.71
CA SER A 98 58.34 -13.91 4.42
C SER A 98 59.44 -12.83 4.46
N SER A 99 59.03 -11.55 4.64
CA SER A 99 59.44 -10.63 5.75
C SER A 99 58.98 -9.18 5.50
N ALA A 100 59.03 -8.34 6.55
CA ALA A 100 58.09 -7.27 6.88
C ALA A 100 58.54 -5.80 6.62
N SER A 101 57.57 -4.87 6.80
CA SER A 101 57.66 -3.40 7.08
C SER A 101 58.06 -2.50 5.88
N SER A 102 57.54 -1.30 5.60
CA SER A 102 56.79 -0.27 6.35
C SER A 102 56.20 0.81 5.40
N SER A 103 55.09 1.47 5.78
CA SER A 103 54.55 2.81 5.39
C SER A 103 54.56 3.22 3.90
N SER A 104 53.44 3.56 3.25
CA SER A 104 52.76 4.88 3.33
C SER A 104 51.52 4.91 2.39
N PHE A 105 50.52 5.72 2.74
CA PHE A 105 49.32 6.19 2.01
C PHE A 105 49.12 5.83 0.52
N SER A 106 47.94 5.28 0.17
CA SER A 106 47.07 5.71 -0.95
C SER A 106 45.83 4.80 -1.09
N SER A 107 44.78 5.35 -1.69
CA SER A 107 43.40 4.87 -1.82
C SER A 107 43.18 3.58 -2.63
N GLN A 108 42.06 2.91 -2.32
CA GLN A 108 41.19 2.04 -3.15
C GLN A 108 40.98 0.57 -2.74
N ALA A 109 39.74 0.14 -2.99
CA ALA A 109 39.18 -1.19 -3.19
C ALA A 109 38.82 -2.05 -1.95
N ILE A 110 37.53 -2.06 -1.60
CA ILE A 110 36.89 -3.13 -0.82
C ILE A 110 36.41 -4.20 -1.81
N PHE A 111 37.05 -5.36 -1.77
CA PHE A 111 36.54 -6.63 -2.30
C PHE A 111 35.41 -7.14 -1.38
N ILE A 112 34.27 -7.54 -1.95
CA ILE A 112 33.31 -8.38 -1.23
C ILE A 112 33.40 -9.83 -1.70
N GLN A 113 33.46 -10.67 -0.68
CA GLN A 113 33.71 -12.10 -0.61
C GLN A 113 32.46 -12.91 -1.03
N LYS A 114 32.71 -14.11 -1.56
CA LYS A 114 31.70 -15.06 -2.06
C LYS A 114 31.17 -15.97 -0.94
N THR A 115 29.93 -16.45 -1.15
CA THR A 115 29.22 -17.66 -0.62
C THR A 115 28.45 -17.56 0.72
N PRO A 116 27.43 -18.41 1.00
CA PRO A 116 26.71 -19.40 0.16
C PRO A 116 25.15 -19.33 0.24
N ALA A 117 24.52 -20.22 -0.53
CA ALA A 117 23.11 -20.33 -0.82
C ALA A 117 22.24 -21.11 0.21
N THR A 118 20.95 -20.77 0.19
CA THR A 118 19.72 -21.58 0.33
C THR A 118 19.57 -22.70 1.38
N HIS A 119 18.45 -22.63 2.11
CA HIS A 119 17.69 -23.79 2.58
C HIS A 119 16.27 -23.74 1.99
N ILE A 120 15.90 -24.77 1.22
CA ILE A 120 14.53 -25.02 0.74
C ILE A 120 14.07 -26.34 1.38
N HIS A 121 12.88 -26.34 1.98
CA HIS A 121 12.15 -27.56 2.33
C HIS A 121 11.05 -27.80 1.29
N SER A 122 11.10 -28.95 0.61
CA SER A 122 10.08 -29.45 -0.31
C SER A 122 9.23 -30.52 0.35
N ALA A 123 7.91 -30.47 0.11
CA ALA A 123 7.06 -31.66 0.03
C ALA A 123 5.85 -31.37 -0.86
N ALA A 124 5.76 -32.05 -2.01
CA ALA A 124 4.55 -32.12 -2.83
C ALA A 124 4.25 -33.58 -3.19
N SER A 125 2.97 -33.93 -3.08
CA SER A 125 2.36 -35.15 -3.64
C SER A 125 2.23 -35.06 -5.15
N SER A 126 2.19 -36.23 -5.79
CA SER A 126 2.06 -36.45 -7.23
C SER A 126 0.60 -36.72 -7.67
N THR A 127 0.15 -35.98 -8.69
CA THR A 127 -0.81 -36.39 -9.75
C THR A 127 0.00 -36.97 -10.95
N PRO A 128 -0.49 -37.45 -12.14
CA PRO A 128 -1.62 -36.92 -12.96
C PRO A 128 -2.27 -37.87 -14.03
N LEU A 129 -3.22 -37.37 -14.85
CA LEU A 129 -3.35 -37.56 -16.33
C LEU A 129 -4.58 -36.79 -16.94
N PRO A 130 -4.79 -36.67 -18.29
CA PRO A 130 -4.40 -35.50 -19.08
C PRO A 130 -5.52 -34.86 -19.95
N SER A 131 -5.07 -33.89 -20.74
CA SER A 131 -5.65 -32.84 -21.60
C SER A 131 -6.29 -33.25 -22.94
N THR A 132 -7.11 -32.33 -23.52
CA THR A 132 -7.28 -32.15 -24.98
C THR A 132 -7.61 -30.69 -25.38
N THR A 133 -7.10 -30.32 -26.55
CA THR A 133 -6.89 -29.03 -27.24
C THR A 133 -8.11 -28.50 -28.02
N SER A 134 -8.17 -27.20 -28.33
CA SER A 134 -8.26 -26.63 -29.71
C SER A 134 -8.46 -25.10 -29.75
N SER A 135 -7.75 -24.45 -30.67
CA SER A 135 -7.66 -22.99 -30.89
C SER A 135 -8.49 -22.53 -32.10
N SER A 136 -8.88 -21.24 -32.12
CA SER A 136 -9.04 -20.46 -33.37
C SER A 136 -9.01 -18.95 -33.10
N VAL A 137 -8.13 -18.26 -33.81
CA VAL A 137 -7.86 -16.80 -33.82
C VAL A 137 -8.66 -16.13 -34.94
N VAL A 138 -9.19 -14.93 -34.71
CA VAL A 138 -9.64 -13.99 -35.77
C VAL A 138 -9.17 -12.57 -35.43
N GLU A 139 -8.68 -11.90 -36.46
CA GLU A 139 -7.93 -10.64 -36.49
C GLU A 139 -8.80 -9.36 -36.54
N LEU A 140 -8.18 -8.24 -36.17
CA LEU A 140 -8.69 -6.87 -36.03
C LEU A 140 -9.04 -6.17 -37.38
N PRO A 141 -9.76 -5.04 -37.34
CA PRO A 141 -9.23 -3.87 -38.05
C PRO A 141 -9.29 -2.54 -37.27
N LYS A 142 -8.39 -1.64 -37.68
CA LYS A 142 -8.03 -0.32 -37.15
C LYS A 142 -8.62 0.79 -38.04
N THR A 143 -9.10 1.90 -37.48
CA THR A 143 -9.26 3.24 -38.14
C THR A 143 -9.60 4.28 -37.05
N THR A 144 -8.71 5.20 -36.65
CA THR A 144 -8.48 6.60 -37.13
C THR A 144 -9.71 7.53 -37.16
N SER A 145 -9.77 8.57 -36.30
CA SER A 145 -9.30 9.94 -36.64
C SER A 145 -9.91 11.06 -35.75
N VAL A 146 -9.15 12.16 -35.70
CA VAL A 146 -9.45 13.60 -35.41
C VAL A 146 -9.87 14.10 -34.01
N ALA A 147 -8.84 14.63 -33.32
CA ALA A 147 -8.61 16.01 -32.87
C ALA A 147 -9.64 16.85 -32.05
N SER A 148 -9.03 17.46 -31.02
CA SER A 148 -9.33 18.57 -30.10
C SER A 148 -10.35 19.67 -30.47
N VAL A 149 -11.11 20.09 -29.45
CA VAL A 149 -11.62 21.45 -29.30
C VAL A 149 -11.36 21.94 -27.87
N VAL A 150 -10.69 23.09 -27.76
CA VAL A 150 -10.47 23.88 -26.55
C VAL A 150 -11.22 25.21 -26.74
N THR A 151 -11.53 25.87 -25.62
CA THR A 151 -11.76 27.33 -25.39
C THR A 151 -13.20 27.72 -24.99
N PRO A 152 -13.42 28.88 -24.30
CA PRO A 152 -13.23 29.06 -22.84
C PRO A 152 -14.34 29.93 -22.17
N THR A 153 -14.07 30.41 -20.94
CA THR A 153 -14.61 31.63 -20.26
C THR A 153 -16.01 31.52 -19.62
N THR A 154 -16.34 32.09 -18.45
CA THR A 154 -15.79 33.21 -17.64
C THR A 154 -16.14 33.02 -16.15
N LEU A 155 -15.25 33.45 -15.26
CA LEU A 155 -15.58 33.86 -13.89
C LEU A 155 -16.36 35.19 -13.91
N SER A 156 -17.28 35.38 -12.96
CA SER A 156 -17.60 36.72 -12.44
C SER A 156 -17.75 36.68 -10.92
N THR A 157 -17.04 37.60 -10.29
CA THR A 157 -16.94 37.88 -8.86
C THR A 157 -17.96 38.95 -8.47
N LYS A 158 -18.37 39.00 -7.18
CA LYS A 158 -18.17 40.16 -6.27
C LYS A 158 -19.17 40.23 -5.10
N ALA A 159 -18.60 39.98 -3.92
CA ALA A 159 -18.71 40.68 -2.62
C ALA A 159 -19.98 41.46 -2.20
N ALA A 160 -20.54 40.98 -1.08
CA ALA A 160 -20.76 41.63 0.24
C ALA A 160 -21.00 43.16 0.37
N SER A 161 -22.01 43.50 1.20
CA SER A 161 -22.04 44.71 2.02
C SER A 161 -22.93 44.56 3.27
N THR A 162 -22.29 44.47 4.44
CA THR A 162 -22.50 45.25 5.70
C THR A 162 -23.93 45.58 6.17
N THR A 163 -24.34 45.36 7.42
CA THR A 163 -23.87 46.06 8.64
C THR A 163 -24.53 45.49 9.92
N PRO A 164 -24.02 45.83 11.13
CA PRO A 164 -24.16 45.05 12.36
C PRO A 164 -25.29 45.54 13.28
N LYS A 165 -25.76 44.66 14.17
CA LYS A 165 -26.51 45.06 15.37
C LYS A 165 -25.85 44.45 16.62
N ALA A 166 -25.25 45.32 17.41
CA ALA A 166 -24.84 45.04 18.78
C ALA A 166 -26.08 44.90 19.69
N VAL A 167 -25.99 44.11 20.75
CA VAL A 167 -26.28 44.50 22.14
C VAL A 167 -26.17 43.27 23.08
N SER A 168 -25.47 43.52 24.19
CA SER A 168 -25.51 42.87 25.51
C SER A 168 -24.80 41.54 25.78
N THR A 169 -23.64 41.71 26.39
CA THR A 169 -22.99 40.87 27.39
C THR A 169 -23.90 40.46 28.55
N THR A 170 -24.02 39.16 28.79
CA THR A 170 -24.23 38.61 30.15
C THR A 170 -23.35 37.37 30.30
N SER A 171 -22.41 37.47 31.23
CA SER A 171 -21.60 36.38 31.74
C SER A 171 -22.53 35.31 32.34
N SER A 172 -22.48 34.08 31.83
CA SER A 172 -23.04 32.93 32.52
C SER A 172 -22.14 31.72 32.26
N ALA A 173 -21.77 31.08 33.35
CA ALA A 173 -20.76 30.06 33.47
C ALA A 173 -20.95 28.92 32.45
N ALA A 174 -19.84 28.49 31.87
CA ALA A 174 -19.76 27.30 31.04
C ALA A 174 -20.40 26.10 31.77
N PRO A 175 -21.27 25.31 31.11
CA PRO A 175 -21.62 24.02 31.66
C PRO A 175 -20.37 23.16 31.55
N ILE A 176 -19.91 22.69 32.70
CA ILE A 176 -18.92 21.62 32.80
C ILE A 176 -19.56 20.44 32.08
N VAL A 177 -19.09 20.15 30.87
CA VAL A 177 -19.45 18.92 30.15
C VAL A 177 -19.07 17.78 31.07
N SER A 178 -20.10 17.19 31.68
CA SER A 178 -19.98 15.96 32.42
C SER A 178 -19.55 14.91 31.41
N SER A 179 -18.27 14.53 31.46
CA SER A 179 -17.75 13.35 30.79
C SER A 179 -18.57 12.17 31.31
N SER A 180 -19.61 11.82 30.55
CA SER A 180 -20.27 10.55 30.72
C SER A 180 -19.18 9.47 30.59
N PRO A 181 -19.15 8.47 31.47
CA PRO A 181 -18.16 7.40 31.34
C PRO A 181 -18.35 6.81 29.95
N VAL A 182 -17.29 6.86 29.13
CA VAL A 182 -17.23 6.19 27.85
C VAL A 182 -17.49 4.72 28.16
N SER A 183 -18.73 4.27 27.90
CA SER A 183 -19.00 2.87 27.66
C SER A 183 -17.89 2.41 26.74
N SER A 184 -17.03 1.49 27.21
CA SER A 184 -15.91 0.97 26.44
C SER A 184 -16.48 0.27 25.22
N SER A 185 -16.76 1.02 24.16
CA SER A 185 -17.27 0.51 22.90
C SER A 185 -16.16 -0.36 22.34
N LYS A 186 -16.37 -1.67 22.40
CA LYS A 186 -15.53 -2.70 21.79
C LYS A 186 -14.98 -2.20 20.44
N LYS A 187 -13.66 -1.99 20.35
CA LYS A 187 -13.01 -1.40 19.17
C LYS A 187 -12.60 -2.43 18.11
N ARG A 188 -12.52 -3.71 18.50
CA ARG A 188 -12.02 -4.81 17.65
C ARG A 188 -13.04 -5.19 16.59
N GLY A 189 -12.56 -5.35 15.36
CA GLY A 189 -13.34 -5.84 14.24
C GLY A 189 -12.66 -6.96 13.48
N LEU A 190 -13.43 -7.58 12.59
CA LEU A 190 -12.95 -8.65 11.71
C LEU A 190 -12.90 -8.17 10.27
N ALA A 191 -11.71 -8.23 9.67
CA ALA A 191 -11.55 -8.24 8.22
C ALA A 191 -11.79 -9.68 7.74
N PHE A 192 -12.75 -9.94 6.85
CA PHE A 192 -13.12 -11.31 6.46
C PHE A 192 -13.43 -11.44 4.97
N ASN A 193 -13.33 -12.66 4.43
CA ASN A 193 -13.85 -12.98 3.09
C ASN A 193 -15.05 -13.94 3.17
N ASP A 194 -15.03 -14.88 4.12
CA ASP A 194 -16.11 -15.83 4.35
C ASP A 194 -16.79 -15.55 5.70
N ALA A 195 -18.08 -15.21 5.67
CA ALA A 195 -18.85 -14.96 6.88
C ALA A 195 -19.16 -16.24 7.68
N SER A 196 -19.15 -17.41 7.03
CA SER A 196 -19.58 -18.68 7.62
C SER A 196 -18.63 -19.18 8.72
N ILE A 197 -17.38 -18.70 8.71
CA ILE A 197 -16.35 -19.10 9.66
C ILE A 197 -16.27 -18.18 10.89
N LEU A 198 -17.08 -17.11 10.97
CA LEU A 198 -16.90 -16.09 12.02
C LEU A 198 -17.61 -16.39 13.34
N SER A 199 -18.37 -17.48 13.42
CA SER A 199 -19.17 -17.80 14.62
C SER A 199 -18.33 -18.01 15.88
N GLY A 200 -17.05 -18.38 15.75
CA GLY A 200 -16.10 -18.47 16.86
C GLY A 200 -15.83 -17.14 17.58
N PHE A 201 -16.06 -16.00 16.93
CA PHE A 201 -15.87 -14.66 17.51
C PHE A 201 -17.12 -14.09 18.19
N LEU A 202 -18.25 -14.82 18.19
CA LEU A 202 -19.53 -14.35 18.75
C LEU A 202 -19.72 -14.73 20.22
N SER A 203 -18.68 -15.23 20.91
CA SER A 203 -18.72 -15.55 22.33
C SER A 203 -18.91 -14.30 23.20
N SER A 204 -19.42 -14.47 24.43
CA SER A 204 -19.58 -13.36 25.37
C SER A 204 -18.25 -12.78 25.86
N SER A 205 -17.17 -13.57 25.83
CA SER A 205 -15.79 -13.15 26.16
C SER A 205 -15.17 -12.32 25.05
N SER A 206 -15.61 -12.49 23.80
CA SER A 206 -15.08 -11.77 22.65
C SER A 206 -15.29 -10.27 22.75
N GLN A 207 -14.22 -9.52 22.48
CA GLN A 207 -14.20 -8.06 22.37
C GLN A 207 -14.49 -7.57 20.94
N VAL A 208 -14.79 -8.47 20.00
CA VAL A 208 -15.18 -8.13 18.63
C VAL A 208 -16.60 -7.54 18.60
N SER A 209 -16.81 -6.49 17.82
CA SER A 209 -18.12 -5.83 17.68
C SER A 209 -18.55 -5.49 16.25
N TRP A 210 -17.60 -5.44 15.31
CA TRP A 210 -17.86 -5.05 13.93
C TRP A 210 -17.05 -5.89 12.95
N ALA A 211 -17.39 -5.84 11.66
CA ALA A 211 -16.66 -6.53 10.62
C ALA A 211 -16.82 -5.84 9.26
N TYR A 212 -15.86 -6.06 8.37
CA TYR A 212 -15.90 -5.65 6.97
C TYR A 212 -15.20 -6.69 6.09
N ASN A 213 -15.46 -6.67 4.78
CA ASN A 213 -14.99 -7.70 3.85
C ASN A 213 -14.49 -7.15 2.52
N TRP A 214 -13.99 -5.91 2.52
CA TRP A 214 -13.58 -5.17 1.31
C TRP A 214 -14.70 -4.97 0.26
N GLY A 215 -15.92 -5.43 0.54
CA GLY A 215 -17.08 -5.31 -0.34
C GLY A 215 -18.08 -4.28 0.17
N SER A 216 -19.13 -4.08 -0.62
CA SER A 216 -20.23 -3.16 -0.28
C SER A 216 -21.40 -3.84 0.43
N THR A 217 -21.38 -5.17 0.57
CA THR A 217 -22.47 -5.95 1.18
C THR A 217 -21.97 -6.99 2.18
N ALA A 218 -22.78 -7.25 3.20
CA ALA A 218 -22.44 -8.10 4.35
C ALA A 218 -22.15 -9.57 4.02
N SER A 219 -22.49 -10.06 2.81
CA SER A 219 -22.19 -11.42 2.33
C SER A 219 -22.56 -12.53 3.34
N GLY A 220 -23.72 -12.42 3.98
CA GLY A 220 -24.21 -13.40 4.95
C GLY A 220 -23.74 -13.21 6.39
N LEU A 221 -22.98 -12.15 6.69
CA LEU A 221 -22.60 -11.80 8.06
C LEU A 221 -23.83 -11.59 8.95
N SER A 222 -23.77 -12.15 10.15
CA SER A 222 -24.75 -11.93 11.22
C SER A 222 -24.06 -11.84 12.58
N GLY A 223 -24.72 -11.21 13.55
CA GLY A 223 -24.20 -11.08 14.92
C GLY A 223 -23.16 -9.98 15.14
N LEU A 224 -22.66 -9.34 14.09
CA LEU A 224 -21.72 -8.21 14.14
C LEU A 224 -22.20 -7.04 13.28
N GLU A 225 -21.78 -5.84 13.65
CA GLU A 225 -22.01 -4.63 12.85
C GLU A 225 -21.20 -4.70 11.54
N TYR A 226 -21.89 -4.76 10.40
CA TYR A 226 -21.23 -4.73 9.09
C TYR A 226 -20.91 -3.28 8.67
N ILE A 227 -19.67 -3.05 8.24
CA ILE A 227 -19.24 -1.79 7.65
C ILE A 227 -18.97 -1.98 6.15
N PRO A 228 -19.80 -1.40 5.26
CA PRO A 228 -19.57 -1.44 3.81
C PRO A 228 -18.34 -0.64 3.40
N MET A 229 -17.67 -1.10 2.35
CA MET A 229 -16.56 -0.41 1.69
C MET A 229 -16.88 -0.13 0.22
N LEU A 230 -16.54 1.08 -0.22
CA LEU A 230 -16.37 1.39 -1.64
C LEU A 230 -14.90 1.20 -1.97
N TRP A 231 -14.53 0.00 -2.43
CA TRP A 231 -13.13 -0.40 -2.58
C TRP A 231 -12.34 0.46 -3.57
N GLY A 232 -12.95 0.88 -4.68
CA GLY A 232 -12.30 1.70 -5.70
C GLY A 232 -13.31 2.38 -6.63
N LEU A 233 -12.82 3.00 -7.71
CA LEU A 233 -13.65 3.72 -8.70
C LEU A 233 -13.98 2.90 -9.94
N GLY A 234 -13.53 1.64 -10.01
CA GLY A 234 -13.96 0.70 -11.03
C GLY A 234 -15.48 0.50 -11.03
N SER A 235 -16.05 0.18 -12.19
CA SER A 235 -17.50 -0.03 -12.32
C SER A 235 -18.00 -1.22 -11.50
N ASP A 236 -17.15 -2.21 -11.26
CA ASP A 236 -17.37 -3.34 -10.37
C ASP A 236 -17.54 -2.95 -8.89
N HIS A 237 -17.02 -1.79 -8.48
CA HIS A 237 -17.20 -1.26 -7.12
C HIS A 237 -18.26 -0.16 -7.04
N THR A 238 -18.35 0.70 -8.05
CA THR A 238 -19.26 1.85 -8.05
C THR A 238 -20.69 1.48 -8.46
N ASN A 239 -20.87 0.46 -9.30
CA ASN A 239 -22.20 -0.01 -9.67
C ASN A 239 -22.92 -0.60 -8.46
N GLY A 240 -24.05 0.00 -8.10
CA GLY A 240 -24.84 -0.45 -6.96
C GLY A 240 -24.36 0.07 -5.59
N TRP A 241 -23.22 0.77 -5.51
CA TRP A 241 -22.69 1.33 -4.27
C TRP A 241 -23.74 2.14 -3.51
N SER A 242 -24.40 3.07 -4.19
CA SER A 242 -25.37 3.96 -3.53
C SER A 242 -26.54 3.19 -2.90
N SER A 243 -27.01 2.13 -3.55
CA SER A 243 -28.07 1.26 -3.03
C SER A 243 -27.59 0.41 -1.86
N ALA A 244 -26.38 -0.16 -1.97
CA ALA A 244 -25.77 -0.97 -0.92
C ALA A 244 -25.49 -0.15 0.35
N ALA A 245 -24.86 1.02 0.20
CA ALA A 245 -24.60 1.96 1.30
C ALA A 245 -25.90 2.43 1.97
N SER A 246 -26.91 2.84 1.18
CA SER A 246 -28.21 3.23 1.74
C SER A 246 -28.89 2.11 2.51
N SER A 247 -28.83 0.88 2.00
CA SER A 247 -29.42 -0.30 2.63
C SER A 247 -28.70 -0.65 3.95
N ALA A 248 -27.37 -0.58 3.95
CA ALA A 248 -26.57 -0.81 5.16
C ALA A 248 -26.85 0.25 6.24
N ILE A 249 -26.92 1.53 5.85
CA ILE A 249 -27.29 2.62 6.78
C ILE A 249 -28.68 2.40 7.36
N ALA A 250 -29.66 2.03 6.53
CA ALA A 250 -31.02 1.72 6.97
C ALA A 250 -31.06 0.50 7.92
N ALA A 251 -30.13 -0.45 7.75
CA ALA A 251 -29.93 -1.59 8.65
C ALA A 251 -29.11 -1.26 9.90
N GLY A 252 -28.65 -0.01 10.07
CA GLY A 252 -27.96 0.47 11.26
C GLY A 252 -26.44 0.56 11.16
N ALA A 253 -25.83 0.40 9.97
CA ALA A 253 -24.40 0.60 9.79
C ALA A 253 -24.02 2.06 10.15
N PRO A 254 -23.12 2.29 11.13
CA PRO A 254 -22.81 3.64 11.60
C PRO A 254 -21.77 4.36 10.73
N ALA A 255 -21.11 3.65 9.82
CA ALA A 255 -20.04 4.18 9.00
C ALA A 255 -19.98 3.52 7.61
N LEU A 256 -19.28 4.17 6.69
CA LEU A 256 -18.90 3.66 5.38
C LEU A 256 -17.38 3.83 5.18
N LEU A 257 -16.70 2.79 4.71
CA LEU A 257 -15.28 2.81 4.37
C LEU A 257 -15.06 3.30 2.93
N GLY A 258 -14.05 4.15 2.75
CA GLY A 258 -13.58 4.62 1.45
C GLY A 258 -12.67 3.61 0.73
N PHE A 259 -11.95 4.10 -0.27
CA PHE A 259 -11.14 3.29 -1.19
C PHE A 259 -10.00 2.53 -0.50
N ASN A 260 -9.71 1.32 -0.96
CA ASN A 260 -8.70 0.44 -0.40
C ASN A 260 -7.34 0.64 -1.08
N GLU A 261 -6.36 1.09 -0.30
CA GLU A 261 -4.97 1.31 -0.73
C GLU A 261 -4.86 2.05 -2.08
N PRO A 262 -5.52 3.22 -2.22
CA PRO A 262 -5.44 3.98 -3.46
C PRO A 262 -4.01 4.43 -3.78
N ASP A 263 -3.13 4.46 -2.78
CA ASP A 263 -1.72 4.77 -2.90
C ASP A 263 -0.88 3.62 -3.49
N TYR A 264 -1.44 2.42 -3.64
CA TYR A 264 -0.74 1.25 -4.18
C TYR A 264 -1.31 0.78 -5.52
N SER A 265 -0.42 0.51 -6.48
CA SER A 265 -0.79 0.18 -7.86
C SER A 265 -1.47 -1.19 -8.02
N GLY A 266 -1.26 -2.10 -7.06
CA GLY A 266 -1.91 -3.41 -7.03
C GLY A 266 -3.33 -3.41 -6.45
N GLN A 267 -3.84 -2.24 -6.04
CA GLN A 267 -5.12 -2.09 -5.32
C GLN A 267 -6.00 -1.06 -6.03
N ALA A 268 -6.66 -0.14 -5.32
CA ALA A 268 -7.54 0.84 -5.95
C ALA A 268 -6.80 1.79 -6.90
N ASN A 269 -5.50 2.02 -6.67
CA ASN A 269 -4.60 2.76 -7.57
C ASN A 269 -5.19 4.09 -8.07
N LEU A 270 -5.37 5.04 -7.15
CA LEU A 270 -5.95 6.35 -7.44
C LEU A 270 -4.98 7.46 -7.05
N SER A 271 -4.87 8.47 -7.92
CA SER A 271 -4.26 9.73 -7.49
C SER A 271 -5.10 10.40 -6.39
N PRO A 272 -4.52 11.23 -5.51
CA PRO A 272 -5.29 11.98 -4.52
C PRO A 272 -6.43 12.83 -5.13
N SER A 273 -6.23 13.37 -6.34
CA SER A 273 -7.24 14.17 -7.06
C SER A 273 -8.39 13.33 -7.61
N ASP A 274 -8.09 12.14 -8.13
CA ASP A 274 -9.13 11.23 -8.65
C ASP A 274 -9.95 10.68 -7.48
N ALA A 275 -9.28 10.28 -6.39
CA ALA A 275 -9.94 9.88 -5.16
C ALA A 275 -10.82 11.01 -4.59
N ALA A 276 -10.36 12.26 -4.60
CA ALA A 276 -11.18 13.40 -4.14
C ALA A 276 -12.42 13.62 -5.02
N SER A 277 -12.31 13.42 -6.33
CA SER A 277 -13.43 13.53 -7.27
C SER A 277 -14.44 12.39 -7.05
N GLY A 278 -13.96 11.15 -6.97
CA GLY A 278 -14.78 9.99 -6.66
C GLY A 278 -15.41 10.06 -5.26
N TRP A 279 -14.72 10.62 -4.28
CA TRP A 279 -15.27 10.83 -2.94
C TRP A 279 -16.50 11.75 -2.98
N LYS A 280 -16.40 12.88 -3.71
CA LYS A 280 -17.52 13.82 -3.86
C LYS A 280 -18.72 13.19 -4.56
N GLU A 281 -18.47 12.31 -5.52
CA GLU A 281 -19.52 11.63 -6.27
C GLU A 281 -20.18 10.51 -5.45
N TYR A 282 -19.39 9.63 -4.83
CA TYR A 282 -19.88 8.37 -4.29
C TYR A 282 -19.98 8.33 -2.76
N MET A 283 -19.14 9.07 -2.02
CA MET A 283 -19.11 9.04 -0.56
C MET A 283 -19.85 10.23 0.06
N GLN A 284 -19.62 11.44 -0.44
CA GLN A 284 -20.20 12.68 0.08
C GLN A 284 -21.74 12.68 0.18
N PRO A 285 -22.52 12.03 -0.71
CA PRO A 285 -23.98 11.93 -0.57
C PRO A 285 -24.48 11.27 0.73
N PHE A 286 -23.59 10.59 1.46
CA PHE A 286 -23.86 9.92 2.73
C PHE A 286 -23.41 10.73 3.96
N ALA A 287 -22.79 11.90 3.76
CA ALA A 287 -22.40 12.79 4.85
C ALA A 287 -23.62 13.14 5.74
N GLY A 288 -23.45 12.98 7.05
CA GLY A 288 -24.52 13.20 8.03
C GLY A 288 -25.55 12.06 8.14
N LYS A 289 -25.47 11.03 7.29
CA LYS A 289 -26.28 9.79 7.40
C LYS A 289 -25.50 8.65 8.05
N ALA A 290 -24.18 8.63 7.84
CA ALA A 290 -23.22 7.75 8.49
C ALA A 290 -21.87 8.47 8.60
N LYS A 291 -20.96 7.96 9.45
CA LYS A 291 -19.57 8.42 9.46
C LYS A 291 -18.89 8.01 8.15
N LEU A 292 -18.20 8.95 7.51
CA LEU A 292 -17.40 8.65 6.32
C LEU A 292 -15.95 8.46 6.72
N VAL A 293 -15.43 7.25 6.53
CA VAL A 293 -14.05 6.90 6.82
C VAL A 293 -13.24 7.07 5.53
N SER A 294 -12.11 7.76 5.61
CA SER A 294 -11.24 8.08 4.47
C SER A 294 -10.86 6.83 3.66
N PRO A 295 -10.28 7.00 2.47
CA PRO A 295 -9.52 5.93 1.85
C PRO A 295 -8.46 5.40 2.82
N ALA A 296 -8.26 4.08 2.83
CA ALA A 296 -7.31 3.39 3.70
C ALA A 296 -5.97 3.28 2.99
N VAL A 297 -4.94 3.97 3.50
CA VAL A 297 -3.61 3.99 2.87
C VAL A 297 -2.69 2.91 3.44
N THR A 298 -1.72 2.47 2.64
CA THR A 298 -0.64 1.58 3.11
C THR A 298 0.25 2.29 4.15
N ASN A 299 1.18 1.54 4.78
CA ASN A 299 2.30 2.13 5.53
C ASN A 299 3.54 2.43 4.65
N GLY A 300 3.36 2.57 3.33
CA GLY A 300 4.42 2.92 2.39
C GLY A 300 4.99 4.32 2.63
N GLY A 301 6.26 4.51 2.25
CA GLY A 301 6.91 5.81 2.30
C GLY A 301 6.39 6.77 1.22
N SER A 302 6.70 8.05 1.35
CA SER A 302 6.31 9.08 0.36
C SER A 302 6.71 8.65 -1.07
N PRO A 303 5.80 8.78 -2.07
CA PRO A 303 4.53 9.52 -2.02
C PRO A 303 3.32 8.71 -1.52
N MET A 304 3.49 7.45 -1.13
CA MET A 304 2.42 6.58 -0.61
C MET A 304 2.08 6.91 0.85
N GLY A 305 1.18 6.14 1.44
CA GLY A 305 0.87 6.15 2.86
C GLY A 305 0.43 7.52 3.37
N LEU A 306 1.10 8.00 4.42
CA LEU A 306 0.69 9.23 5.10
C LEU A 306 0.84 10.49 4.23
N THR A 307 1.78 10.50 3.28
CA THR A 307 1.86 11.62 2.32
C THR A 307 0.65 11.61 1.38
N TRP A 308 0.19 10.42 0.95
CA TRP A 308 -0.99 10.30 0.10
C TRP A 308 -2.25 10.79 0.82
N ILE A 309 -2.45 10.42 2.10
CA ILE A 309 -3.65 10.85 2.84
C ILE A 309 -3.71 12.36 3.05
N GLU A 310 -2.56 13.00 3.35
CA GLU A 310 -2.46 14.46 3.46
C GLU A 310 -2.84 15.15 2.15
N ASN A 311 -2.31 14.64 1.04
CA ASN A 311 -2.62 15.15 -0.31
C ASN A 311 -4.10 14.97 -0.67
N PHE A 312 -4.70 13.83 -0.31
CA PHE A 312 -6.13 13.58 -0.53
C PHE A 312 -7.00 14.54 0.28
N ILE A 313 -6.72 14.71 1.57
CA ILE A 313 -7.45 15.66 2.42
C ILE A 313 -7.35 17.09 1.88
N SER A 314 -6.16 17.49 1.42
CA SER A 314 -5.93 18.79 0.78
C SER A 314 -6.72 18.95 -0.54
N ALA A 315 -6.73 17.92 -1.38
CA ALA A 315 -7.45 17.92 -2.66
C ALA A 315 -8.99 17.90 -2.48
N CYS A 316 -9.49 17.27 -1.43
CA CYS A 316 -10.92 17.08 -1.17
C CYS A 316 -11.56 18.28 -0.45
N SER A 317 -11.39 19.48 -1.00
CA SER A 317 -12.04 20.69 -0.45
C SER A 317 -13.57 20.53 -0.44
N GLY A 318 -14.17 20.73 0.73
CA GLY A 318 -15.61 20.56 0.97
C GLY A 318 -16.07 19.14 1.27
N CYS A 319 -15.16 18.16 1.36
CA CYS A 319 -15.49 16.79 1.72
C CYS A 319 -15.68 16.63 3.23
N THR A 320 -16.66 15.83 3.61
CA THR A 320 -16.83 15.33 4.97
C THR A 320 -15.99 14.07 5.11
N ILE A 321 -14.98 14.12 5.98
CA ILE A 321 -14.14 12.97 6.36
C ILE A 321 -14.19 12.93 7.88
N ASP A 322 -14.91 11.96 8.44
CA ASP A 322 -15.13 11.85 9.88
C ASP A 322 -13.99 11.10 10.56
N ARG A 323 -13.44 10.09 9.88
CA ARG A 323 -12.42 9.18 10.40
C ARG A 323 -11.36 8.92 9.33
N VAL A 324 -10.17 8.54 9.75
CA VAL A 324 -9.06 8.24 8.84
C VAL A 324 -8.70 6.77 8.93
N ALA A 325 -8.70 6.08 7.80
CA ALA A 325 -8.29 4.69 7.71
C ALA A 325 -6.81 4.54 7.34
N ILE A 326 -6.13 3.60 7.98
CA ILE A 326 -4.73 3.26 7.70
C ILE A 326 -4.49 1.76 7.80
N HIS A 327 -3.51 1.28 7.05
CA HIS A 327 -3.00 -0.08 7.12
C HIS A 327 -1.57 -0.12 7.64
N TRP A 328 -1.17 -1.25 8.22
CA TRP A 328 0.21 -1.45 8.66
C TRP A 328 0.68 -2.91 8.52
N TYR A 329 1.75 -3.09 7.75
CA TYR A 329 2.42 -4.35 7.51
C TYR A 329 3.94 -4.14 7.61
N ASN A 330 4.47 -4.02 8.82
CA ASN A 330 5.90 -3.80 9.02
C ASN A 330 6.48 -4.61 10.21
N GLY A 331 6.20 -5.91 10.20
CA GLY A 331 6.78 -6.86 11.15
C GLY A 331 6.14 -6.81 12.54
N GLY A 332 6.87 -7.24 13.56
CA GLY A 332 6.38 -7.32 14.96
C GLY A 332 6.82 -6.15 15.85
N ASP A 333 7.32 -5.05 15.30
CA ASP A 333 7.80 -3.90 16.10
C ASP A 333 6.63 -3.06 16.61
N ALA A 334 6.21 -3.33 17.86
CA ALA A 334 5.13 -2.63 18.53
C ALA A 334 5.43 -1.13 18.76
N ALA A 335 6.69 -0.74 18.96
CA ALA A 335 7.06 0.66 19.14
C ALA A 335 6.96 1.43 17.82
N ALA A 336 7.40 0.83 16.72
CA ALA A 336 7.23 1.39 15.38
C ALA A 336 5.75 1.51 15.01
N PHE A 337 4.94 0.50 15.30
CA PHE A 337 3.49 0.55 15.09
C PHE A 337 2.83 1.69 15.87
N LYS A 338 3.09 1.80 17.18
CA LYS A 338 2.57 2.90 18.03
C LYS A 338 2.98 4.28 17.52
N SER A 339 4.24 4.42 17.08
CA SER A 339 4.74 5.64 16.46
C SER A 339 4.00 5.97 15.15
N TYR A 340 3.77 4.97 14.30
CA TYR A 340 3.02 5.14 13.06
C TYR A 340 1.57 5.56 13.31
N VAL A 341 0.90 4.98 14.33
CA VAL A 341 -0.45 5.41 14.74
C VAL A 341 -0.48 6.90 15.13
N GLN A 342 0.51 7.39 15.87
CA GLN A 342 0.60 8.81 16.24
C GLN A 342 0.83 9.72 15.02
N GLN A 343 1.68 9.29 14.09
CA GLN A 343 1.96 10.02 12.84
C GLN A 343 0.71 10.06 11.97
N ALA A 344 0.03 8.93 11.79
CA ALA A 344 -1.21 8.83 11.04
C ALA A 344 -2.33 9.71 11.61
N TYR A 345 -2.47 9.76 12.94
CA TYR A 345 -3.43 10.65 13.59
C TYR A 345 -3.17 12.12 13.25
N THR A 346 -1.88 12.51 13.20
CA THR A 346 -1.48 13.88 12.86
C THR A 346 -1.71 14.18 11.36
N ALA A 347 -1.25 13.30 10.47
CA ALA A 347 -1.43 13.40 9.03
C ALA A 347 -2.92 13.43 8.63
N GLY A 348 -3.75 12.68 9.36
CA GLY A 348 -5.20 12.65 9.21
C GLY A 348 -5.93 13.91 9.72
N GLY A 349 -5.21 14.93 10.19
CA GLY A 349 -5.78 16.16 10.75
C GLY A 349 -6.43 15.95 12.11
N ASN A 350 -5.83 15.09 12.96
CA ASN A 350 -6.27 14.76 14.31
C ASN A 350 -7.70 14.18 14.36
N ARG A 351 -8.09 13.43 13.32
CA ARG A 351 -9.35 12.68 13.29
C ARG A 351 -9.11 11.28 13.87
N PRO A 352 -10.09 10.69 14.60
CA PRO A 352 -9.93 9.34 15.12
C PRO A 352 -9.69 8.33 13.98
N LEU A 353 -8.78 7.41 14.25
CA LEU A 353 -8.29 6.42 13.31
C LEU A 353 -9.14 5.16 13.33
N TRP A 354 -9.29 4.59 12.14
CA TRP A 354 -9.75 3.24 11.92
C TRP A 354 -8.57 2.44 11.34
N ILE A 355 -7.93 1.60 12.15
CA ILE A 355 -6.83 0.77 11.68
C ILE A 355 -7.43 -0.50 11.06
N THR A 356 -7.87 -0.38 9.80
CA THR A 356 -8.66 -1.42 9.13
C THR A 356 -7.83 -2.66 8.83
N GLU A 357 -6.52 -2.52 8.72
CA GLU A 357 -5.59 -3.64 8.61
C GLU A 357 -4.33 -3.38 9.42
N PHE A 358 -3.93 -4.36 10.21
CA PHE A 358 -2.58 -4.43 10.73
C PHE A 358 -2.19 -5.89 10.94
N GLN A 359 -0.93 -6.23 10.69
CA GLN A 359 -0.44 -7.59 10.85
C GLN A 359 1.03 -7.60 11.27
N ALA A 360 1.35 -8.45 12.22
CA ALA A 360 2.73 -8.80 12.53
C ALA A 360 3.18 -10.02 11.72
N SER A 361 4.46 -10.04 11.37
CA SER A 361 5.12 -11.21 10.79
C SER A 361 5.82 -12.04 11.88
N GLY A 362 6.29 -13.24 11.51
CA GLY A 362 6.98 -14.15 12.43
C GLY A 362 6.11 -15.32 12.88
N SER A 363 6.56 -16.00 13.94
CA SER A 363 5.85 -17.14 14.51
C SER A 363 4.53 -16.71 15.17
N THR A 364 3.66 -17.67 15.48
CA THR A 364 2.43 -17.41 16.23
C THR A 364 2.71 -16.76 17.59
N ASP A 365 3.83 -17.09 18.25
CA ASP A 365 4.23 -16.50 19.52
C ASP A 365 4.70 -15.05 19.36
N ASP A 366 5.42 -14.74 18.27
CA ASP A 366 5.83 -13.36 17.95
C ASP A 366 4.58 -12.48 17.69
N GLN A 367 3.64 -12.99 16.90
CA GLN A 367 2.40 -12.29 16.59
C GLN A 367 1.51 -12.11 17.84
N ASN A 368 1.43 -13.11 18.72
CA ASN A 368 0.73 -12.99 20.00
C ASN A 368 1.38 -11.94 20.90
N SER A 369 2.71 -11.94 21.00
CA SER A 369 3.45 -10.96 21.83
C SER A 369 3.20 -9.54 21.32
N PHE A 370 3.22 -9.34 20.00
CA PHE A 370 2.86 -8.07 19.39
C PHE A 370 1.41 -7.67 19.72
N LEU A 371 0.42 -8.56 19.52
CA LEU A 371 -0.98 -8.28 19.83
C LEU A 371 -1.20 -7.90 21.30
N GLN A 372 -0.60 -8.65 22.22
CA GLN A 372 -0.69 -8.40 23.66
C GLN A 372 -0.09 -7.05 24.05
N GLU A 373 0.90 -6.56 23.31
CA GLU A 373 1.48 -5.24 23.54
C GLU A 373 0.67 -4.09 22.91
N VAL A 374 0.14 -4.27 21.70
CA VAL A 374 -0.50 -3.17 20.95
C VAL A 374 -1.98 -3.02 21.26
N MET A 375 -2.72 -4.11 21.51
CA MET A 375 -4.18 -4.02 21.75
C MET A 375 -4.53 -3.18 22.99
N PRO A 376 -3.86 -3.30 24.16
CA PRO A 376 -4.11 -2.41 25.29
C PRO A 376 -3.88 -0.92 24.96
N PHE A 377 -2.88 -0.62 24.13
CA PHE A 377 -2.65 0.74 23.62
C PHE A 377 -3.79 1.20 22.70
N LEU A 378 -4.23 0.36 21.76
CA LEU A 378 -5.33 0.69 20.84
C LEU A 378 -6.66 0.88 21.60
N ASP A 379 -6.93 0.03 22.58
CA ASP A 379 -8.15 0.06 23.40
C ASP A 379 -8.19 1.32 24.29
N SER A 380 -7.06 1.73 24.86
CA SER A 380 -6.97 2.92 25.73
C SER A 380 -6.77 4.25 25.00
N SER A 381 -6.38 4.24 23.72
CA SER A 381 -6.07 5.46 22.97
C SER A 381 -7.32 6.15 22.42
N ASP A 382 -7.48 7.44 22.70
CA ASP A 382 -8.53 8.29 22.09
C ASP A 382 -8.28 8.56 20.60
N MET A 383 -7.05 8.30 20.11
CA MET A 383 -6.71 8.43 18.69
C MET A 383 -7.31 7.31 17.85
N VAL A 384 -7.68 6.17 18.45
CA VAL A 384 -8.13 4.98 17.72
C VAL A 384 -9.58 4.70 18.08
N GLU A 385 -10.46 4.72 17.09
CA GLU A 385 -11.88 4.38 17.29
C GLU A 385 -12.16 2.90 17.02
N LYS A 386 -11.54 2.32 16.00
CA LYS A 386 -11.74 0.92 15.61
C LYS A 386 -10.45 0.34 15.01
N TYR A 387 -10.27 -0.98 15.13
CA TYR A 387 -9.16 -1.68 14.48
C TYR A 387 -9.52 -3.13 14.14
N ALA A 388 -8.91 -3.69 13.09
CA ALA A 388 -9.07 -5.08 12.68
C ALA A 388 -7.72 -5.69 12.28
N TYR A 389 -7.39 -6.85 12.88
CA TYR A 389 -6.18 -7.58 12.49
C TYR A 389 -6.41 -8.24 11.14
N PHE A 390 -5.39 -8.28 10.30
CA PHE A 390 -5.47 -8.95 9.00
C PHE A 390 -5.07 -10.44 9.13
N MET A 391 -5.98 -11.40 8.98
CA MET A 391 -7.44 -11.28 8.83
C MET A 391 -8.15 -12.50 9.44
N ALA A 392 -9.48 -12.46 9.50
CA ALA A 392 -10.31 -13.61 9.87
C ALA A 392 -10.38 -14.63 8.72
N SER A 393 -9.35 -15.48 8.66
CA SER A 393 -9.24 -16.60 7.74
C SER A 393 -8.57 -17.82 8.40
N ASP A 394 -8.76 -18.99 7.78
CA ASP A 394 -8.05 -20.21 8.12
C ASP A 394 -6.53 -20.02 7.97
N GLY A 395 -5.79 -20.45 8.98
CA GLY A 395 -4.34 -20.28 9.07
C GLY A 395 -3.87 -18.96 9.68
N ILE A 396 -4.79 -18.02 9.98
CA ILE A 396 -4.47 -16.75 10.66
C ILE A 396 -5.20 -16.68 11.99
N LEU A 397 -6.39 -16.07 12.04
CA LEU A 397 -7.18 -16.00 13.27
C LEU A 397 -8.04 -17.25 13.50
N LEU A 398 -8.22 -18.09 12.48
CA LEU A 398 -8.90 -19.36 12.58
C LEU A 398 -7.93 -20.50 12.27
N SER A 399 -8.06 -21.61 13.00
CA SER A 399 -7.28 -22.81 12.75
C SER A 399 -7.89 -23.66 11.63
N ALA A 400 -9.22 -23.82 11.66
CA ALA A 400 -10.03 -24.41 10.60
C ALA A 400 -11.51 -24.10 10.85
N GLY A 401 -12.24 -23.69 9.80
CA GLY A 401 -13.67 -23.36 9.92
C GLY A 401 -13.88 -22.31 11.00
N SER A 402 -14.83 -22.52 11.91
CA SER A 402 -15.11 -21.55 13.00
C SER A 402 -14.23 -21.69 14.25
N ALA A 403 -13.23 -22.57 14.25
CA ALA A 403 -12.36 -22.79 15.41
C ALA A 403 -11.24 -21.73 15.46
N LEU A 404 -11.23 -20.90 16.51
CA LEU A 404 -10.20 -19.88 16.69
C LEU A 404 -8.81 -20.51 16.83
N SER A 405 -7.83 -19.95 16.12
CA SER A 405 -6.41 -20.25 16.38
C SER A 405 -5.98 -19.66 17.72
N GLN A 406 -4.77 -19.98 18.19
CA GLN A 406 -4.19 -19.33 19.38
C GLN A 406 -4.16 -17.80 19.21
N LEU A 407 -3.79 -17.33 18.01
CA LEU A 407 -3.79 -15.90 17.69
C LEU A 407 -5.21 -15.31 17.67
N GLY A 408 -6.18 -16.05 17.12
CA GLY A 408 -7.59 -15.66 17.14
C GLY A 408 -8.17 -15.53 18.55
N GLN A 409 -7.82 -16.45 19.44
CA GLN A 409 -8.21 -16.39 20.86
C GLN A 409 -7.60 -15.16 21.53
N THR A 410 -6.31 -14.89 21.34
CA THR A 410 -5.66 -13.68 21.84
C THR A 410 -6.38 -12.43 21.32
N PHE A 411 -6.58 -12.32 20.01
CA PHE A 411 -7.26 -11.16 19.41
C PHE A 411 -8.68 -10.96 19.94
N ALA A 412 -9.44 -12.04 20.09
CA ALA A 412 -10.82 -11.97 20.53
C ALA A 412 -10.95 -11.64 22.03
N GLU A 413 -10.10 -12.18 22.90
CA GLU A 413 -10.41 -12.26 24.34
C GLU A 413 -9.39 -11.58 25.26
N PHE A 414 -8.17 -11.30 24.80
CA PHE A 414 -7.14 -10.66 25.64
C PHE A 414 -7.56 -9.24 26.03
N VAL A 415 -7.45 -8.85 27.31
CA VAL A 415 -7.82 -7.53 27.82
C VAL A 415 -6.78 -6.99 28.79
#